data_AF-A0A1X2IYS5-F1
#
_entry.id   AF-A0A1X2IYS5-F1
#
_cell.length_a   1.000
_cell.length_b   1.000
_cell.length_c   1.000
_cell.angle_alpha   90.00
_cell.angle_beta   90.00
_cell.angle_gamma   90.00
#
_symmetry.space_group_name_H-M   'P 1'
#
loop_
_entity.id
_entity.type
_entity.pdbx_description
1 polymer ?
#
loop_
_entity_poly.entity_id
_entity_poly.type
_entity_poly.pdbx_seq_one_letter_code
_entity_poly.pdbx_strand_id
1 'polypeptide(L)'
;MRIPSGCSKIDKSDIVDKVKGLIFGAIIGDSLGLATEGMTKNQVNDTYGNGPIQFGIEEDEGVPFLRDNYRASFDENDFGGDTEQQLLVLQSIIQTGSFNYKEYAKCLQNYSENGLQGLDKKPLGISKTSQNVVAHPEFQSNPRKAAVEVWQATNKLRGASGALVRAALLGVPKFWDGTTVIENTTDCCRITHPDPRCIISCVIISTLVARILRGQDLEHEENEINNTRAATTIVTLPPTPTDIVNGSSSAKVTGGSSSQEQRLVNNTVTPPSSSPTPTPPTSRNYLETDATLMKIVCGVIETNKRILTAPNTDPLFMTPETDLEQTQSYYQQLVDTCSSFTDGPIDFGFLQLDSMILDEDNAAATATTTPKGHGPFKCLSAGLYSFTRHLPASQETEHFKHVLMDLVLEGGEADTNATVAGALMGVRLGYSRLPSEWVVGLKRWEWLEDLVDEFCGLL
;
A
#
# COMPACT_ATOMS: atom_id res chain seq x y z
N MET A 1 9.90 23.37 -4.73
CA MET A 1 10.19 22.57 -3.51
C MET A 1 11.64 22.08 -3.49
N ARG A 2 12.62 22.98 -3.63
CA ARG A 2 14.02 22.58 -3.80
C ARG A 2 14.58 21.88 -2.56
N ILE A 3 15.08 20.66 -2.72
CA ILE A 3 15.69 19.83 -1.68
C ILE A 3 16.95 20.51 -1.14
N PRO A 4 17.00 20.87 0.17
CA PRO A 4 18.20 21.42 0.80
C PRO A 4 19.34 20.40 0.87
N SER A 5 20.58 20.87 0.83
CA SER A 5 21.75 20.00 1.04
C SER A 5 21.73 19.36 2.43
N GLY A 6 22.05 18.07 2.52
CA GLY A 6 22.18 17.35 3.78
C GLY A 6 20.87 16.97 4.47
N CYS A 7 19.72 17.20 3.83
CA CYS A 7 18.41 16.84 4.41
C CYS A 7 17.96 15.41 4.06
N SER A 8 18.67 14.74 3.16
CA SER A 8 18.51 13.32 2.83
C SER A 8 19.87 12.66 2.71
N LYS A 9 19.92 11.36 3.04
CA LYS A 9 21.07 10.48 2.77
C LYS A 9 21.02 9.85 1.38
N ILE A 10 19.93 10.05 0.65
CA ILE A 10 19.67 9.50 -0.68
C ILE A 10 19.98 10.57 -1.73
N ASP A 11 20.56 10.15 -2.85
CA ASP A 11 20.85 11.04 -3.97
C ASP A 11 19.57 11.59 -4.61
N LYS A 12 19.65 12.79 -5.18
CA LYS A 12 18.48 13.45 -5.78
C LYS A 12 17.84 12.62 -6.89
N SER A 13 18.63 11.94 -7.72
CA SER A 13 18.11 11.05 -8.78
C SER A 13 17.26 9.92 -8.21
N ASP A 14 17.73 9.32 -7.11
CA ASP A 14 17.05 8.22 -6.44
C ASP A 14 15.80 8.70 -5.70
N ILE A 15 15.82 9.92 -5.14
CA ILE A 15 14.63 10.57 -4.60
C ILE A 15 13.58 10.76 -5.70
N VAL A 16 13.98 11.25 -6.87
CA VAL A 16 13.07 11.41 -8.02
C VAL A 16 12.53 10.06 -8.47
N ASP A 17 13.37 9.02 -8.58
CA ASP A 17 12.94 7.66 -8.92
C ASP A 17 11.90 7.13 -7.91
N LYS A 18 12.12 7.34 -6.61
CA LYS A 18 11.17 6.98 -5.55
C LYS A 18 9.87 7.77 -5.61
N VAL A 19 9.93 9.07 -5.90
CA VAL A 19 8.72 9.91 -6.04
C VAL A 19 7.90 9.50 -7.28
N LYS A 20 8.56 9.25 -8.41
CA LYS A 20 7.90 8.67 -9.59
C LYS A 20 7.29 7.31 -9.25
N GLY A 21 8.03 6.46 -8.54
CA GLY A 21 7.58 5.15 -8.10
C GLY A 21 6.33 5.24 -7.23
N LEU A 22 6.28 6.19 -6.29
CA LEU A 22 5.11 6.47 -5.45
C LEU A 22 3.88 6.80 -6.31
N ILE A 23 4.03 7.73 -7.26
CA ILE A 23 2.91 8.22 -8.06
C ILE A 23 2.42 7.12 -9.01
N PHE A 24 3.31 6.51 -9.79
CA PHE A 24 2.92 5.44 -10.72
C PHE A 24 2.46 4.17 -10.01
N GLY A 25 3.05 3.83 -8.86
CA GLY A 25 2.58 2.73 -8.04
C GLY A 25 1.13 2.95 -7.57
N ALA A 26 0.79 4.18 -7.17
CA ALA A 26 -0.58 4.55 -6.82
C ALA A 26 -1.54 4.43 -8.02
N ILE A 27 -1.13 4.95 -9.19
CA ILE A 27 -1.93 4.91 -10.42
C ILE A 27 -2.20 3.47 -10.88
N ILE A 28 -1.19 2.63 -10.85
CA ILE A 28 -1.32 1.20 -11.16
C ILE A 28 -2.28 0.53 -10.16
N GLY A 29 -2.15 0.85 -8.87
CA GLY A 29 -3.02 0.33 -7.82
C GLY A 29 -4.50 0.66 -8.07
N ASP A 30 -4.80 1.93 -8.32
CA ASP A 30 -6.15 2.39 -8.68
C ASP A 30 -6.68 1.66 -9.92
N SER A 31 -5.92 1.72 -11.02
CA SER A 31 -6.33 1.16 -12.32
C SER A 31 -6.59 -0.35 -12.26
N LEU A 32 -5.72 -1.11 -11.57
CA LEU A 32 -5.89 -2.55 -11.38
C LEU A 32 -7.04 -2.86 -10.41
N GLY A 33 -7.18 -2.07 -9.34
CA GLY A 33 -8.21 -2.26 -8.31
C GLY A 33 -9.64 -2.08 -8.82
N LEU A 34 -9.85 -1.27 -9.86
CA LEU A 34 -11.16 -1.17 -10.55
C LEU A 34 -11.72 -2.54 -10.98
N ALA A 35 -10.85 -3.52 -11.26
CA ALA A 35 -11.26 -4.87 -11.64
C ALA A 35 -12.16 -5.55 -10.61
N THR A 36 -11.97 -5.28 -9.32
CA THR A 36 -12.66 -5.97 -8.21
C THR A 36 -13.31 -5.01 -7.21
N GLU A 37 -13.27 -3.70 -7.47
CA GLU A 37 -13.93 -2.67 -6.66
C GLU A 37 -15.41 -2.97 -6.43
N GLY A 38 -15.82 -2.96 -5.16
CA GLY A 38 -17.20 -3.26 -4.75
C GLY A 38 -17.61 -4.73 -4.89
N MET A 39 -16.69 -5.65 -5.23
CA MET A 39 -16.98 -7.09 -5.28
C MET A 39 -16.72 -7.75 -3.93
N THR A 40 -17.60 -8.67 -3.55
CA THR A 40 -17.34 -9.63 -2.47
C THR A 40 -16.29 -10.66 -2.91
N LYS A 41 -15.62 -11.30 -1.94
CA LYS A 41 -14.62 -12.33 -2.25
C LYS A 41 -15.16 -13.47 -3.11
N ASN A 42 -16.42 -13.87 -2.90
CA ASN A 42 -17.07 -14.90 -3.71
C ASN A 42 -17.24 -14.43 -5.17
N GLN A 43 -17.71 -13.20 -5.38
CA GLN A 43 -17.83 -12.65 -6.74
C GLN A 43 -16.47 -12.55 -7.43
N VAL A 44 -15.42 -12.16 -6.71
CA VAL A 44 -14.06 -12.13 -7.26
C VAL A 44 -13.60 -13.53 -7.66
N ASN A 45 -13.79 -14.53 -6.81
CA ASN A 45 -13.43 -15.92 -7.12
C ASN A 45 -14.24 -16.49 -8.30
N ASP A 46 -15.52 -16.16 -8.41
CA ASP A 46 -16.37 -16.61 -9.52
C ASP A 46 -15.97 -15.96 -10.86
N THR A 47 -15.44 -14.73 -10.81
CA THR A 47 -15.09 -13.94 -12.01
C THR A 47 -13.64 -14.18 -12.45
N TYR A 48 -12.70 -14.12 -11.50
CA TYR A 48 -11.27 -14.11 -11.76
C TYR A 48 -10.54 -15.35 -11.20
N GLY A 49 -11.20 -16.17 -10.38
CA GLY A 49 -10.57 -17.32 -9.72
C GLY A 49 -9.36 -16.91 -8.88
N ASN A 50 -8.19 -17.44 -9.24
CA ASN A 50 -6.90 -17.08 -8.63
C ASN A 50 -6.10 -16.07 -9.47
N GLY A 51 -6.72 -15.47 -10.50
CA GLY A 51 -6.04 -14.56 -11.42
C GLY A 51 -5.07 -15.25 -12.39
N PRO A 52 -4.11 -14.49 -12.96
CA PRO A 52 -3.98 -13.04 -12.82
C PRO A 52 -5.13 -12.31 -13.52
N ILE A 53 -5.48 -11.13 -13.02
CA ILE A 53 -6.33 -10.18 -13.73
C ILE A 53 -5.46 -9.59 -14.85
N GLN A 54 -6.02 -9.51 -16.05
CA GLN A 54 -5.35 -8.92 -17.19
C GLN A 54 -5.16 -7.41 -16.99
N PHE A 55 -3.93 -6.93 -17.15
CA PHE A 55 -3.59 -5.51 -17.03
C PHE A 55 -2.26 -5.19 -17.74
N GLY A 56 -2.21 -4.07 -18.45
CA GLY A 56 -1.03 -3.63 -19.21
C GLY A 56 -1.13 -3.90 -20.72
N ILE A 57 0.02 -4.05 -21.39
CA ILE A 57 0.11 -4.15 -22.86
C ILE A 57 -0.08 -5.56 -23.46
N GLU A 58 -0.15 -6.62 -22.64
CA GLU A 58 -0.26 -8.01 -23.12
C GLU A 58 -1.72 -8.50 -23.12
N GLU A 59 -2.37 -8.45 -24.28
CA GLU A 59 -3.79 -8.76 -24.47
C GLU A 59 -4.17 -10.25 -24.30
N ASP A 60 -3.21 -11.16 -24.14
CA ASP A 60 -3.46 -12.61 -24.07
C ASP A 60 -3.18 -13.24 -22.68
N GLU A 61 -2.64 -12.49 -21.71
CA GLU A 61 -2.33 -13.00 -20.38
C GLU A 61 -3.32 -12.51 -19.30
N GLY A 62 -3.99 -13.47 -18.64
CA GLY A 62 -4.91 -13.22 -17.53
C GLY A 62 -6.39 -13.16 -17.91
N VAL A 63 -7.23 -12.88 -16.92
CA VAL A 63 -8.69 -12.77 -17.08
C VAL A 63 -9.06 -11.30 -17.33
N PRO A 64 -9.76 -10.97 -18.43
CA PRO A 64 -10.14 -9.59 -18.75
C PRO A 64 -11.10 -9.01 -17.71
N PHE A 65 -11.11 -7.68 -17.57
CA PHE A 65 -12.01 -6.99 -16.66
C PHE A 65 -13.48 -7.32 -16.99
N LEU A 66 -14.25 -7.69 -15.98
CA LEU A 66 -15.70 -7.79 -16.09
C LEU A 66 -16.27 -6.43 -16.55
N ARG A 67 -17.09 -6.40 -17.60
CA ARG A 67 -17.72 -5.16 -18.11
C ARG A 67 -19.15 -5.02 -17.60
N ASP A 68 -19.30 -4.78 -16.29
CA ASP A 68 -20.58 -4.44 -15.66
C ASP A 68 -20.91 -2.94 -15.71
N ASN A 69 -22.02 -2.50 -15.11
CA ASN A 69 -22.45 -1.09 -15.13
C ASN A 69 -21.38 -0.12 -14.57
N TYR A 70 -20.58 -0.55 -13.60
CA TYR A 70 -19.54 0.28 -13.01
C TYR A 70 -18.30 0.26 -13.91
N ARG A 71 -17.74 -0.93 -14.17
CA ARG A 71 -16.48 -1.13 -14.90
C ARG A 71 -16.57 -0.73 -16.37
N ALA A 72 -17.76 -0.81 -16.99
CA ALA A 72 -17.99 -0.33 -18.35
C ALA A 72 -17.81 1.18 -18.51
N SER A 73 -17.75 1.93 -17.41
CA SER A 73 -17.53 3.40 -17.41
C SER A 73 -16.07 3.80 -17.64
N PHE A 74 -15.14 2.84 -17.62
CA PHE A 74 -13.70 3.06 -17.80
C PHE A 74 -13.21 2.41 -19.09
N ASP A 75 -12.25 3.05 -19.77
CA ASP A 75 -11.53 2.39 -20.86
C ASP A 75 -10.60 1.28 -20.30
N GLU A 76 -10.10 0.39 -21.16
CA GLU A 76 -9.06 -0.55 -20.78
C GLU A 76 -7.80 0.17 -20.26
N ASN A 77 -7.22 -0.36 -19.18
CA ASN A 77 -6.08 0.21 -18.45
C ASN A 77 -6.24 1.68 -18.01
N ASP A 78 -7.47 2.18 -17.91
CA ASP A 78 -7.77 3.51 -17.39
C ASP A 78 -7.74 3.52 -15.85
N PHE A 79 -7.47 4.68 -15.25
CA PHE A 79 -7.43 4.86 -13.80
C PHE A 79 -8.77 5.35 -13.23
N GLY A 80 -8.99 5.23 -11.93
CA GLY A 80 -10.20 5.67 -11.25
C GLY A 80 -10.13 7.10 -10.71
N GLY A 81 -11.06 7.41 -9.79
CA GLY A 81 -11.11 8.71 -9.13
C GLY A 81 -10.01 8.91 -8.09
N ASP A 82 -9.38 7.83 -7.63
CA ASP A 82 -8.32 7.88 -6.63
C ASP A 82 -7.05 8.51 -7.21
N THR A 83 -6.68 8.11 -8.43
CA THR A 83 -5.64 8.76 -9.23
C THR A 83 -6.01 10.20 -9.54
N GLU A 84 -7.23 10.48 -9.98
CA GLU A 84 -7.64 11.85 -10.31
C GLU A 84 -7.49 12.80 -9.11
N GLN A 85 -7.80 12.33 -7.90
CA GLN A 85 -7.57 13.10 -6.67
C GLN A 85 -6.08 13.33 -6.36
N GLN A 86 -5.23 12.33 -6.60
CA GLN A 86 -3.79 12.48 -6.46
C GLN A 86 -3.23 13.50 -7.48
N LEU A 87 -3.71 13.44 -8.74
CA LEU A 87 -3.32 14.35 -9.80
C LEU A 87 -3.78 15.78 -9.53
N LEU A 88 -4.95 16.00 -8.91
CA LEU A 88 -5.38 17.33 -8.47
C LEU A 88 -4.43 17.95 -7.43
N VAL A 89 -3.97 17.15 -6.46
CA VAL A 89 -2.96 17.62 -5.50
C VAL A 89 -1.67 17.98 -6.24
N LEU A 90 -1.20 17.11 -7.13
CA LEU A 90 0.01 17.31 -7.92
C LEU A 90 -0.07 18.60 -8.78
N GLN A 91 -1.15 18.78 -9.53
CA GLN A 91 -1.40 19.98 -10.34
C GLN A 91 -1.47 21.25 -9.48
N SER A 92 -2.14 21.19 -8.32
CA SER A 92 -2.21 22.34 -7.41
C SER A 92 -0.81 22.77 -6.93
N ILE A 93 0.09 21.81 -6.71
CA ILE A 93 1.47 22.07 -6.29
C ILE A 93 2.31 22.60 -7.47
N ILE A 94 2.14 22.04 -8.67
CA ILE A 94 2.80 22.57 -9.88
C ILE A 94 2.46 24.05 -10.09
N GLN A 95 1.17 24.39 -10.00
CA GLN A 95 0.70 25.76 -10.25
C GLN A 95 1.19 26.76 -9.22
N THR A 96 1.34 26.36 -7.96
CA THR A 96 1.60 27.27 -6.83
C THR A 96 3.01 27.16 -6.25
N GLY A 97 3.77 26.11 -6.61
CA GLY A 97 5.10 25.79 -6.08
C GLY A 97 5.12 25.16 -4.68
N SER A 98 3.96 25.02 -4.03
CA SER A 98 3.80 24.44 -2.68
C SER A 98 2.35 24.05 -2.42
N PHE A 99 2.10 23.02 -1.61
CA PHE A 99 0.72 22.64 -1.30
C PHE A 99 -0.03 23.75 -0.54
N ASN A 100 -1.27 24.02 -0.95
CA ASN A 100 -2.20 24.93 -0.27
C ASN A 100 -3.62 24.35 -0.34
N TYR A 101 -4.22 24.05 0.81
CA TYR A 101 -5.53 23.39 0.87
C TYR A 101 -6.67 24.23 0.30
N LYS A 102 -6.57 25.58 0.30
CA LYS A 102 -7.61 26.45 -0.26
C LYS A 102 -7.58 26.42 -1.78
N GLU A 103 -6.39 26.40 -2.37
CA GLU A 103 -6.25 26.23 -3.82
C GLU A 103 -6.68 24.82 -4.22
N TYR A 104 -6.27 23.78 -3.47
CA TYR A 104 -6.75 22.42 -3.69
C TYR A 104 -8.29 22.31 -3.57
N ALA A 105 -8.93 23.01 -2.64
CA ALA A 105 -10.40 23.04 -2.53
C ALA A 105 -11.06 23.63 -3.78
N LYS A 106 -10.49 24.70 -4.37
CA LYS A 106 -10.97 25.24 -5.66
C LYS A 106 -10.78 24.23 -6.80
N CYS A 107 -9.62 23.57 -6.85
CA CYS A 107 -9.35 22.52 -7.84
C CYS A 107 -10.37 21.38 -7.73
N LEU A 108 -10.67 20.91 -6.51
CA LEU A 108 -11.62 19.84 -6.25
C LEU A 108 -13.04 20.22 -6.66
N GLN A 109 -13.46 21.47 -6.42
CA GLN A 109 -14.76 21.95 -6.87
C GLN A 109 -14.85 22.03 -8.39
N ASN A 110 -13.86 22.64 -9.05
CA ASN A 110 -13.83 22.69 -10.50
C ASN A 110 -13.85 21.28 -11.12
N TYR A 111 -13.11 20.35 -10.53
CA TYR A 111 -13.12 18.94 -10.93
C TYR A 111 -14.50 18.30 -10.77
N SER A 112 -15.23 18.59 -9.69
CA SER A 112 -16.58 18.03 -9.49
C SER A 112 -17.59 18.44 -10.56
N GLU A 113 -17.36 19.60 -11.21
CA GLU A 113 -18.22 20.14 -12.26
C GLU A 113 -17.74 19.75 -13.67
N ASN A 114 -16.42 19.77 -13.89
CA ASN A 114 -15.81 19.76 -15.21
C ASN A 114 -14.88 18.57 -15.49
N GLY A 115 -14.60 17.73 -14.49
CA GLY A 115 -13.57 16.68 -14.59
C GLY A 115 -12.14 17.23 -14.50
N LEU A 116 -11.15 16.35 -14.68
CA LEU A 116 -9.75 16.73 -14.61
C LEU A 116 -9.33 17.47 -15.88
N GLN A 117 -8.74 18.66 -15.74
CA GLN A 117 -8.29 19.44 -16.88
C GLN A 117 -7.22 18.65 -17.67
N GLY A 118 -7.38 18.59 -19.00
CA GLY A 118 -6.50 17.82 -19.88
C GLY A 118 -6.95 16.39 -20.11
N LEU A 119 -8.00 15.93 -19.42
CA LEU A 119 -8.63 14.64 -19.65
C LEU A 119 -10.05 14.83 -20.20
N ASP A 120 -10.33 14.27 -21.37
CA ASP A 120 -11.72 14.11 -21.83
C ASP A 120 -12.32 12.90 -21.09
N LYS A 121 -12.67 13.12 -19.83
CA LYS A 121 -13.21 12.13 -18.90
C LYS A 121 -14.08 12.81 -17.86
N LYS A 122 -15.26 12.24 -17.61
CA LYS A 122 -16.14 12.71 -16.53
C LYS A 122 -15.50 12.40 -15.17
N PRO A 123 -15.78 13.18 -14.11
CA PRO A 123 -15.32 12.86 -12.76
C PRO A 123 -16.11 11.66 -12.19
N LEU A 124 -15.81 10.46 -12.70
CA LEU A 124 -16.60 9.24 -12.46
C LEU A 124 -16.32 8.63 -11.07
N GLY A 125 -15.17 8.93 -10.46
CA GLY A 125 -14.71 8.30 -9.23
C GLY A 125 -14.68 9.20 -7.99
N ILE A 126 -15.33 10.37 -7.99
CA ILE A 126 -15.42 11.16 -6.76
C ILE A 126 -16.36 10.47 -5.75
N SER A 127 -15.81 10.10 -4.58
CA SER A 127 -16.58 9.43 -3.54
C SER A 127 -17.81 10.24 -3.13
N LYS A 128 -18.86 9.54 -2.70
CA LYS A 128 -20.11 10.21 -2.26
C LYS A 128 -19.85 11.22 -1.14
N THR A 129 -18.88 10.92 -0.27
CA THR A 129 -18.34 11.82 0.74
C THR A 129 -17.88 13.15 0.14
N SER A 130 -16.94 13.09 -0.79
CA SER A 130 -16.36 14.27 -1.43
C SER A 130 -17.42 15.05 -2.22
N GLN A 131 -18.34 14.37 -2.91
CA GLN A 131 -19.46 15.03 -3.60
C GLN A 131 -20.33 15.86 -2.65
N ASN A 132 -20.74 15.29 -1.51
CA ASN A 132 -21.59 15.98 -0.55
C ASN A 132 -20.89 17.19 0.08
N VAL A 133 -19.58 17.07 0.37
CA VAL A 133 -18.78 18.15 0.95
C VAL A 133 -18.56 19.28 -0.05
N VAL A 134 -18.21 18.96 -1.30
CA VAL A 134 -17.97 19.94 -2.35
C VAL A 134 -19.26 20.69 -2.73
N ALA A 135 -20.41 20.01 -2.67
CA ALA A 135 -21.71 20.62 -2.90
C ALA A 135 -22.18 21.55 -1.75
N HIS A 136 -21.47 21.59 -0.63
CA HIS A 136 -21.85 22.44 0.50
C HIS A 136 -21.71 23.94 0.13
N PRO A 137 -22.69 24.80 0.43
CA PRO A 137 -22.66 26.22 0.03
C PRO A 137 -21.45 27.01 0.54
N GLU A 138 -20.90 26.63 1.70
CA GLU A 138 -19.71 27.26 2.28
C GLU A 138 -18.39 26.57 1.89
N PHE A 139 -18.39 25.59 0.98
CA PHE A 139 -17.16 24.86 0.65
C PHE A 139 -16.05 25.78 0.11
N GLN A 140 -16.39 26.74 -0.77
CA GLN A 140 -15.40 27.68 -1.31
C GLN A 140 -14.80 28.61 -0.25
N SER A 141 -15.63 29.12 0.66
CA SER A 141 -15.22 30.13 1.65
C SER A 141 -14.60 29.49 2.88
N ASN A 142 -15.11 28.33 3.30
CA ASN A 142 -14.69 27.60 4.49
C ASN A 142 -14.82 26.07 4.30
N PRO A 143 -13.92 25.45 3.53
CA PRO A 143 -14.02 24.03 3.18
C PRO A 143 -13.93 23.09 4.38
N ARG A 144 -13.20 23.48 5.44
CA ARG A 144 -13.11 22.70 6.68
C ARG A 144 -14.45 22.68 7.42
N LYS A 145 -15.12 23.83 7.53
CA LYS A 145 -16.44 23.92 8.16
C LYS A 145 -17.46 23.09 7.38
N ALA A 146 -17.49 23.24 6.06
CA ALA A 146 -18.34 22.45 5.17
C ALA A 146 -18.15 20.94 5.40
N ALA A 147 -16.90 20.47 5.44
CA ALA A 147 -16.61 19.06 5.67
C ALA A 147 -17.11 18.57 7.04
N VAL A 148 -16.91 19.36 8.10
CA VAL A 148 -17.38 19.04 9.45
C VAL A 148 -18.90 19.00 9.52
N GLU A 149 -19.61 19.98 8.96
CA GLU A 149 -21.07 20.04 9.00
C GLU A 149 -21.70 18.86 8.23
N VAL A 150 -21.16 18.52 7.05
CA VAL A 150 -21.63 17.34 6.30
C VAL A 150 -21.34 16.06 7.08
N TRP A 151 -20.15 15.92 7.65
CA TRP A 151 -19.78 14.75 8.47
C TRP A 151 -20.67 14.58 9.71
N GLN A 152 -21.02 15.68 10.38
CA GLN A 152 -21.95 15.67 11.52
C GLN A 152 -23.38 15.34 11.10
N ALA A 153 -23.83 15.86 9.95
CA ALA A 153 -25.18 15.63 9.45
C ALA A 153 -25.37 14.21 8.87
N THR A 154 -24.30 13.54 8.43
CA THR A 154 -24.39 12.26 7.73
C THR A 154 -23.52 11.18 8.38
N ASN A 155 -24.17 10.25 9.10
CA ASN A 155 -23.48 9.11 9.72
C ASN A 155 -22.71 8.22 8.73
N LYS A 156 -23.07 8.26 7.44
CA LYS A 156 -22.44 7.46 6.37
C LYS A 156 -20.99 7.88 6.03
N LEU A 157 -20.53 9.06 6.46
CA LEU A 157 -19.16 9.51 6.20
C LEU A 157 -18.14 8.97 7.21
N ARG A 158 -18.62 8.38 8.31
CA ARG A 158 -17.75 7.78 9.32
C ARG A 158 -17.09 6.55 8.73
N GLY A 159 -15.77 6.59 8.62
CA GLY A 159 -14.98 5.48 8.14
C GLY A 159 -14.69 5.45 6.63
N ALA A 160 -14.95 6.54 5.89
CA ALA A 160 -14.55 6.63 4.48
C ALA A 160 -13.03 6.79 4.32
N SER A 161 -12.44 6.04 3.38
CA SER A 161 -10.98 5.96 3.14
C SER A 161 -10.47 6.91 2.06
N GLY A 162 -11.35 7.63 1.37
CA GLY A 162 -11.02 8.40 0.16
C GLY A 162 -10.05 9.58 0.32
N ALA A 163 -9.60 9.92 1.54
CA ALA A 163 -8.49 10.87 1.71
C ALA A 163 -7.10 10.21 1.70
N LEU A 164 -7.02 8.90 1.97
CA LEU A 164 -5.73 8.18 2.08
C LEU A 164 -5.03 8.07 0.71
N VAL A 165 -5.81 7.98 -0.37
CA VAL A 165 -5.34 7.81 -1.75
C VAL A 165 -4.41 8.94 -2.21
N ARG A 166 -4.58 10.14 -1.64
CA ARG A 166 -3.72 11.31 -1.88
C ARG A 166 -2.74 11.62 -0.75
N ALA A 167 -2.79 10.88 0.36
CA ALA A 167 -1.97 11.15 1.54
C ALA A 167 -0.47 10.85 1.31
N ALA A 168 -0.15 9.79 0.56
CA ALA A 168 1.24 9.44 0.26
C ALA A 168 1.98 10.58 -0.45
N LEU A 169 1.35 11.21 -1.44
CA LEU A 169 1.93 12.32 -2.19
C LEU A 169 2.26 13.53 -1.28
N LEU A 170 1.47 13.78 -0.24
CA LEU A 170 1.71 14.90 0.69
C LEU A 170 2.94 14.69 1.59
N GLY A 171 3.49 13.48 1.63
CA GLY A 171 4.79 13.21 2.24
C GLY A 171 5.98 13.72 1.43
N VAL A 172 5.79 14.09 0.16
CA VAL A 172 6.86 14.51 -0.76
C VAL A 172 7.23 16.00 -0.60
N PRO A 173 6.29 16.97 -0.63
CA PRO A 173 6.62 18.38 -0.52
C PRO A 173 7.26 18.71 0.82
N LYS A 174 8.51 19.17 0.78
CA LYS A 174 9.33 19.44 1.97
C LYS A 174 9.42 18.23 2.91
N PHE A 175 9.64 17.03 2.37
CA PHE A 175 9.79 15.80 3.15
C PHE A 175 10.84 15.87 4.30
N TRP A 176 11.77 16.82 4.24
CA TRP A 176 12.75 17.11 5.29
C TRP A 176 12.20 17.86 6.51
N ASP A 177 11.00 18.42 6.41
CA ASP A 177 10.31 19.18 7.45
C ASP A 177 9.03 18.45 7.86
N GLY A 178 9.15 17.65 8.93
CA GLY A 178 8.03 16.84 9.43
C GLY A 178 6.82 17.66 9.86
N THR A 179 7.00 18.90 10.33
CA THR A 179 5.89 19.78 10.71
C THR A 179 5.09 20.17 9.48
N THR A 180 5.75 20.64 8.41
CA THR A 180 5.07 20.98 7.15
C THR A 180 4.35 19.75 6.56
N VAL A 181 4.96 18.55 6.61
CA VAL A 181 4.33 17.32 6.11
C VAL A 181 3.02 17.02 6.85
N ILE A 182 3.03 17.10 8.18
CA ILE A 182 1.85 16.84 9.01
C ILE A 182 0.76 17.89 8.77
N GLU A 183 1.13 19.18 8.69
CA GLU A 183 0.21 20.28 8.44
C GLU A 183 -0.48 20.14 7.07
N ASN A 184 0.30 19.97 5.99
CA ASN A 184 -0.24 19.80 4.64
C ASN A 184 -1.16 18.60 4.54
N THR A 185 -0.75 17.48 5.13
CA THR A 185 -1.52 16.23 5.13
C THR A 185 -2.84 16.41 5.85
N THR A 186 -2.80 16.99 7.04
CA THR A 186 -3.99 17.20 7.84
C THR A 186 -4.94 18.18 7.16
N ASP A 187 -4.42 19.26 6.59
CA ASP A 187 -5.21 20.26 5.89
C ASP A 187 -5.88 19.69 4.63
N CYS A 188 -5.19 18.84 3.87
CA CYS A 188 -5.77 18.16 2.71
C CYS A 188 -6.86 17.14 3.10
N CYS A 189 -6.67 16.43 4.22
CA CYS A 189 -7.63 15.46 4.71
C CYS A 189 -8.92 16.16 5.19
N ARG A 190 -8.79 17.16 6.07
CA ARG A 190 -9.89 17.82 6.78
C ARG A 190 -10.89 18.56 5.91
N ILE A 191 -10.52 18.95 4.70
CA ILE A 191 -11.46 19.61 3.79
C ILE A 191 -12.46 18.65 3.14
N THR A 192 -12.34 17.34 3.36
CA THR A 192 -13.31 16.34 2.85
C THR A 192 -13.64 15.26 3.89
N HIS A 193 -12.65 14.85 4.69
CA HIS A 193 -12.76 13.74 5.64
C HIS A 193 -12.24 14.20 7.01
N PRO A 194 -13.07 14.90 7.82
CA PRO A 194 -12.65 15.37 9.15
C PRO A 194 -12.65 14.26 10.21
N ASP A 195 -12.95 13.01 9.85
CA ASP A 195 -12.89 11.84 10.74
C ASP A 195 -11.46 11.66 11.28
N PRO A 196 -11.22 11.70 12.60
CA PRO A 196 -9.89 11.57 13.18
C PRO A 196 -9.13 10.33 12.73
N ARG A 197 -9.81 9.20 12.49
CA ARG A 197 -9.17 7.96 12.02
C ARG A 197 -8.58 8.13 10.62
N CYS A 198 -9.27 8.89 9.77
CA CYS A 198 -8.81 9.23 8.43
C CYS A 198 -7.57 10.13 8.49
N ILE A 199 -7.60 11.16 9.34
CA ILE A 199 -6.48 12.09 9.55
C ILE A 199 -5.26 11.35 10.08
N ILE A 200 -5.43 10.54 11.14
CA ILE A 200 -4.38 9.69 11.72
C ILE A 200 -3.74 8.84 10.62
N SER A 201 -4.55 8.14 9.83
CA SER A 201 -4.05 7.26 8.76
C SER A 201 -3.26 8.04 7.70
N CYS A 202 -3.77 9.19 7.26
CA CYS A 202 -3.07 10.05 6.30
C CYS A 202 -1.71 10.54 6.84
N VAL A 203 -1.66 10.95 8.11
CA VAL A 203 -0.43 11.42 8.77
C VAL A 203 0.60 10.31 8.88
N ILE A 204 0.19 9.08 9.19
CA ILE A 204 1.10 7.93 9.22
C ILE A 204 1.68 7.66 7.82
N ILE A 205 0.85 7.61 6.79
CA ILE A 205 1.27 7.36 5.40
C ILE A 205 2.27 8.44 4.92
N SER A 206 1.90 9.72 5.04
CA SER A 206 2.74 10.84 4.59
C SER A 206 4.06 10.95 5.37
N THR A 207 4.03 10.70 6.68
CA THR A 207 5.24 10.72 7.51
C THR A 207 6.16 9.55 7.16
N LEU A 208 5.60 8.38 6.87
CA LEU A 208 6.36 7.22 6.42
C LEU A 208 7.08 7.51 5.10
N VAL A 209 6.35 8.05 4.11
CA VAL A 209 6.94 8.53 2.83
C VAL A 209 8.07 9.52 3.10
N ALA A 210 7.84 10.53 3.94
CA ALA A 210 8.83 11.54 4.25
C ALA A 210 10.09 10.97 4.92
N ARG A 211 9.97 9.91 5.74
CA ARG A 211 11.12 9.21 6.33
C ARG A 211 11.90 8.40 5.30
N ILE A 212 11.21 7.70 4.42
CA ILE A 212 11.83 6.93 3.33
C ILE A 212 12.67 7.85 2.46
N LEU A 213 12.12 9.01 2.06
CA LEU A 213 12.83 9.98 1.21
C LEU A 213 14.03 10.65 1.90
N ARG A 214 14.09 10.67 3.24
CA ARG A 214 15.27 11.14 4.00
C ARG A 214 16.38 10.09 4.11
N GLY A 215 16.06 8.80 3.94
CA GLY A 215 17.01 7.70 4.17
C GLY A 215 17.50 7.60 5.63
N GLN A 216 16.81 8.20 6.61
CA GLN A 216 17.31 8.31 7.98
C GLN A 216 17.29 6.98 8.76
N ASP A 217 16.41 6.04 8.41
CA ASP A 217 16.17 4.81 9.19
C ASP A 217 16.59 3.51 8.47
N LEU A 218 17.18 3.58 7.26
CA LEU A 218 17.57 2.39 6.45
C LEU A 218 18.99 1.85 6.76
N GLU A 219 19.75 2.51 7.65
CA GLU A 219 21.19 2.25 7.86
C GLU A 219 21.54 1.29 9.02
N HIS A 220 20.58 0.69 9.70
CA HIS A 220 20.91 -0.20 10.82
C HIS A 220 21.65 -1.49 10.40
N GLU A 221 21.74 -1.80 9.10
CA GLU A 221 22.41 -3.03 8.63
C GLU A 221 23.92 -2.91 8.45
N GLU A 222 24.50 -1.78 8.03
CA GLU A 222 25.96 -1.74 7.81
C GLU A 222 26.75 -1.88 9.13
N ASN A 223 26.20 -1.38 10.24
CA ASN A 223 26.89 -1.43 11.53
C ASN A 223 26.63 -2.73 12.32
N GLU A 224 25.46 -3.37 12.18
CA GLU A 224 25.21 -4.65 12.85
C GLU A 224 25.90 -5.82 12.13
N ILE A 225 25.95 -5.83 10.80
CA ILE A 225 26.68 -6.87 10.03
C ILE A 225 28.19 -6.78 10.28
N ASN A 226 28.74 -5.57 10.37
CA ASN A 226 30.15 -5.35 10.68
C ASN A 226 30.50 -5.70 12.15
N ASN A 227 29.63 -5.40 13.11
CA ASN A 227 29.83 -5.80 14.52
C ASN A 227 29.73 -7.32 14.72
N THR A 228 28.86 -8.01 13.98
CA THR A 228 28.72 -9.47 14.06
C THR A 228 29.91 -10.21 13.44
N ARG A 229 30.48 -9.67 12.35
CA ARG A 229 31.75 -10.16 11.76
C ARG A 229 32.97 -9.91 12.67
N ALA A 230 33.03 -8.78 13.38
CA ALA A 230 34.09 -8.49 14.34
C ALA A 230 34.03 -9.40 15.59
N ALA A 231 32.82 -9.72 16.06
CA ALA A 231 32.61 -10.58 17.24
C ALA A 231 32.95 -12.06 17.00
N THR A 232 32.96 -12.52 15.74
CA THR A 232 33.20 -13.94 15.39
C THR A 232 34.70 -14.29 15.26
N THR A 233 35.61 -13.31 15.36
CA THR A 233 37.06 -13.52 15.09
C THR A 233 37.93 -13.65 16.35
N ILE A 234 37.37 -13.63 17.57
CA ILE A 234 38.15 -13.87 18.80
C ILE A 234 37.54 -15.00 19.62
N VAL A 235 37.82 -16.23 19.22
CA VAL A 235 37.85 -17.38 20.13
C VAL A 235 39.25 -18.00 20.03
N THR A 236 40.18 -17.44 20.80
CA THR A 236 41.43 -18.12 21.15
C THR A 236 41.09 -19.28 22.08
N LEU A 237 41.24 -20.51 21.59
CA LEU A 237 41.12 -21.74 22.38
C LEU A 237 42.31 -21.85 23.38
N PRO A 238 42.08 -22.30 24.63
CA PRO A 238 43.15 -22.57 25.59
C PRO A 238 43.88 -23.89 25.27
N PRO A 239 45.16 -24.05 25.68
CA PRO A 239 45.96 -25.21 25.35
C PRO A 239 45.53 -26.44 26.18
N THR A 240 45.43 -27.59 25.54
CA THR A 240 45.11 -28.88 26.17
C THR A 240 46.40 -29.57 26.66
N PRO A 241 46.40 -30.24 27.83
CA PRO A 241 47.55 -31.00 28.28
C PRO A 241 47.67 -32.35 27.56
N THR A 242 48.92 -32.70 27.27
CA THR A 242 49.44 -34.00 26.83
C THR A 242 48.93 -35.19 27.64
N ASP A 243 48.67 -36.30 26.94
CA ASP A 243 49.14 -37.61 27.38
C ASP A 243 49.58 -38.48 26.19
N ILE A 244 50.58 -39.29 26.48
CA ILE A 244 51.51 -39.98 25.59
C ILE A 244 51.00 -41.41 25.33
N VAL A 245 51.37 -41.99 24.18
CA VAL A 245 51.96 -43.34 24.01
C VAL A 245 51.45 -44.08 22.76
N ASN A 246 52.38 -44.19 21.80
CA ASN A 246 52.77 -45.29 20.92
C ASN A 246 51.78 -45.99 19.96
N GLY A 247 52.25 -46.16 18.71
CA GLY A 247 52.28 -47.50 18.10
C GLY A 247 51.86 -47.62 16.63
N SER A 248 52.76 -47.27 15.72
CA SER A 248 53.12 -47.99 14.47
C SER A 248 52.07 -48.68 13.57
N SER A 249 52.23 -48.42 12.25
CA SER A 249 52.15 -49.35 11.09
C SER A 249 50.75 -49.88 10.71
N SER A 250 50.37 -50.25 9.49
CA SER A 250 50.79 -50.12 8.08
C SER A 250 49.67 -50.81 7.25
N ALA A 251 49.71 -50.69 5.93
CA ALA A 251 49.08 -51.56 4.91
C ALA A 251 47.59 -51.34 4.50
N LYS A 252 47.41 -50.57 3.43
CA LYS A 252 47.10 -51.02 2.04
C LYS A 252 46.35 -52.36 1.83
N VAL A 253 45.33 -52.32 0.93
CA VAL A 253 45.10 -53.18 -0.29
C VAL A 253 43.76 -53.97 -0.40
N THR A 254 43.11 -53.80 -1.57
CA THR A 254 42.13 -54.63 -2.35
C THR A 254 40.76 -54.97 -1.76
N GLY A 255 39.66 -55.16 -2.52
CA GLY A 255 39.42 -55.26 -3.96
C GLY A 255 38.32 -56.31 -4.27
N GLY A 256 37.42 -56.02 -5.23
CA GLY A 256 36.50 -56.97 -5.92
C GLY A 256 35.16 -57.27 -5.22
N SER A 257 34.08 -57.73 -5.87
CA SER A 257 33.63 -57.78 -7.27
C SER A 257 32.17 -58.28 -7.27
N SER A 258 31.33 -57.77 -8.18
CA SER A 258 30.21 -58.42 -8.91
C SER A 258 29.24 -59.42 -8.23
N SER A 259 27.94 -59.21 -8.45
CA SER A 259 27.09 -60.19 -9.17
C SER A 259 25.70 -59.63 -9.50
N GLN A 260 25.33 -59.72 -10.78
CA GLN A 260 23.98 -59.54 -11.33
C GLN A 260 23.14 -60.80 -11.13
N GLU A 261 21.82 -60.66 -10.99
CA GLU A 261 20.87 -61.68 -11.42
C GLU A 261 19.61 -61.03 -12.00
N GLN A 262 19.29 -61.41 -13.25
CA GLN A 262 18.08 -61.06 -13.99
C GLN A 262 16.98 -62.09 -13.71
N ARG A 263 15.70 -61.67 -13.68
CA ARG A 263 14.59 -62.57 -14.01
C ARG A 263 13.39 -61.86 -14.69
N LEU A 264 12.76 -62.64 -15.56
CA LEU A 264 11.91 -62.29 -16.69
C LEU A 264 10.53 -61.66 -16.39
N VAL A 265 10.15 -60.78 -17.32
CA VAL A 265 8.85 -60.40 -17.92
C VAL A 265 7.62 -61.27 -17.59
N ASN A 266 6.52 -60.60 -17.24
CA ASN A 266 5.16 -61.03 -17.59
C ASN A 266 4.29 -59.80 -17.93
N ASN A 267 3.71 -59.81 -19.13
CA ASN A 267 2.77 -58.81 -19.64
C ASN A 267 1.36 -59.13 -19.14
N THR A 268 0.75 -58.21 -18.41
CA THR A 268 -0.70 -58.16 -18.17
C THR A 268 -1.22 -56.76 -18.43
N VAL A 269 -2.16 -56.67 -19.37
CA VAL A 269 -2.86 -55.46 -19.79
C VAL A 269 -3.80 -55.01 -18.67
N THR A 270 -3.60 -53.79 -18.16
CA THR A 270 -4.49 -53.09 -17.22
C THR A 270 -5.21 -51.93 -17.94
N PRO A 271 -6.47 -51.62 -17.58
CA PRO A 271 -7.27 -50.57 -18.23
C PRO A 271 -6.72 -49.17 -17.92
N PRO A 272 -7.04 -48.14 -18.73
CA PRO A 272 -6.44 -46.82 -18.57
C PRO A 272 -6.78 -46.23 -17.19
N SER A 273 -5.74 -45.82 -16.48
CA SER A 273 -5.82 -45.12 -15.21
C SER A 273 -6.63 -43.85 -15.39
N SER A 274 -7.58 -43.64 -14.47
CA SER A 274 -8.22 -42.36 -14.20
C SER A 274 -7.20 -41.23 -14.26
N SER A 275 -7.55 -40.18 -15.01
CA SER A 275 -6.88 -38.89 -15.06
C SER A 275 -6.39 -38.46 -13.68
N PRO A 276 -5.15 -37.94 -13.54
CA PRO A 276 -4.71 -37.39 -12.26
C PRO A 276 -5.66 -36.24 -11.91
N THR A 277 -6.39 -36.42 -10.80
CA THR A 277 -7.07 -35.32 -10.11
C THR A 277 -6.03 -34.22 -9.93
N PRO A 278 -6.33 -32.95 -10.26
CA PRO A 278 -5.39 -31.87 -9.99
C PRO A 278 -5.14 -31.86 -8.49
N THR A 279 -3.93 -32.15 -8.07
CA THR A 279 -3.46 -31.77 -6.74
C THR A 279 -3.67 -30.26 -6.61
N PRO A 280 -4.30 -29.77 -5.53
CA PRO A 280 -4.38 -28.34 -5.28
C PRO A 280 -2.95 -27.78 -5.30
N PRO A 281 -2.70 -26.59 -5.87
CA PRO A 281 -1.39 -25.98 -5.76
C PRO A 281 -1.06 -25.80 -4.28
N THR A 282 -0.13 -26.61 -3.80
CA THR A 282 0.48 -26.50 -2.47
C THR A 282 1.45 -25.32 -2.48
N SER A 283 1.30 -24.42 -1.50
CA SER A 283 2.13 -23.23 -1.21
C SER A 283 1.74 -21.94 -1.97
N ARG A 284 0.76 -21.19 -1.44
CA ARG A 284 0.82 -19.72 -1.57
C ARG A 284 2.11 -19.30 -0.86
N ASN A 285 3.09 -18.81 -1.61
CA ASN A 285 4.38 -18.39 -1.09
C ASN A 285 4.16 -17.27 -0.06
N TYR A 286 4.41 -17.60 1.20
CA TYR A 286 4.36 -16.66 2.31
C TYR A 286 5.43 -15.60 2.13
N LEU A 287 5.06 -14.31 2.16
CA LEU A 287 6.03 -13.22 2.19
C LEU A 287 6.35 -12.84 3.64
N GLU A 288 7.60 -13.09 4.03
CA GLU A 288 8.12 -12.74 5.35
C GLU A 288 8.05 -11.23 5.60
N THR A 289 7.84 -10.87 6.86
CA THR A 289 7.87 -9.47 7.31
C THR A 289 9.31 -8.98 7.37
N ASP A 290 9.62 -7.87 6.73
CA ASP A 290 10.88 -7.17 6.88
C ASP A 290 10.89 -6.44 8.24
N ALA A 291 11.71 -6.95 9.17
CA ALA A 291 11.78 -6.43 10.54
C ALA A 291 12.27 -4.98 10.59
N THR A 292 13.12 -4.55 9.66
CA THR A 292 13.64 -3.18 9.59
C THR A 292 12.52 -2.23 9.18
N LEU A 293 11.76 -2.57 8.14
CA LEU A 293 10.62 -1.77 7.70
C LEU A 293 9.52 -1.72 8.75
N MET A 294 9.28 -2.82 9.45
CA MET A 294 8.32 -2.85 10.55
C MET A 294 8.76 -1.91 11.69
N LYS A 295 10.05 -1.88 12.04
CA LYS A 295 10.60 -0.91 13.01
C LYS A 295 10.37 0.54 12.56
N ILE A 296 10.51 0.84 11.27
CA ILE A 296 10.23 2.19 10.73
C ILE A 296 8.75 2.54 10.93
N VAL A 297 7.83 1.62 10.58
CA VAL A 297 6.38 1.82 10.79
C VAL A 297 6.07 2.07 12.27
N CYS A 298 6.56 1.23 13.17
CA CYS A 298 6.39 1.42 14.62
C CYS A 298 6.98 2.76 15.09
N GLY A 299 8.15 3.13 14.58
CA GLY A 299 8.82 4.40 14.90
C GLY A 299 8.01 5.62 14.46
N VAL A 300 7.36 5.56 13.28
CA VAL A 300 6.46 6.62 12.80
C VAL A 300 5.26 6.76 13.74
N ILE A 301 4.63 5.65 14.12
CA ILE A 301 3.46 5.65 15.00
C ILE A 301 3.82 6.23 16.37
N GLU A 302 4.89 5.74 17.00
CA GLU A 302 5.29 6.18 18.34
C GLU A 302 5.73 7.66 18.36
N THR A 303 6.47 8.11 17.34
CA THR A 303 6.91 9.52 17.28
C THR A 303 5.72 10.47 17.12
N ASN A 304 4.64 10.03 16.48
CA ASN A 304 3.45 10.85 16.29
C ASN A 304 2.42 10.69 17.42
N LYS A 305 2.54 9.67 18.28
CA LYS A 305 1.59 9.36 19.37
C LYS A 305 1.07 10.59 20.11
N ARG A 306 1.97 11.50 20.53
CA ARG A 306 1.56 12.70 21.27
C ARG A 306 0.56 13.55 20.48
N ILE A 307 0.81 13.77 19.19
CA ILE A 307 -0.07 14.54 18.31
C ILE A 307 -1.39 13.79 18.07
N LEU A 308 -1.32 12.46 18.01
CA LEU A 308 -2.50 11.60 17.79
C LEU A 308 -3.35 11.43 19.06
N THR A 309 -2.81 11.58 20.28
CA THR A 309 -3.51 11.24 21.54
C THR A 309 -3.78 12.40 22.48
N ALA A 310 -3.11 13.55 22.34
CA ALA A 310 -3.21 14.63 23.31
C ALA A 310 -4.29 15.67 22.90
N PRO A 311 -5.33 15.90 23.74
CA PRO A 311 -6.47 16.77 23.43
C PRO A 311 -6.12 18.25 23.38
N ASN A 312 -4.93 18.65 23.82
CA ASN A 312 -4.55 20.05 24.05
C ASN A 312 -3.33 20.51 23.24
N THR A 313 -2.81 19.69 22.31
CA THR A 313 -1.59 20.06 21.57
C THR A 313 -1.83 20.55 20.15
N ASP A 314 -3.00 20.29 19.55
CA ASP A 314 -3.31 20.89 18.25
C ASP A 314 -4.82 20.86 17.91
N PRO A 315 -5.49 21.98 17.53
CA PRO A 315 -6.85 22.00 16.96
C PRO A 315 -7.01 21.21 15.64
N LEU A 316 -5.95 20.55 15.18
CA LEU A 316 -5.93 19.66 14.02
C LEU A 316 -6.79 18.38 14.17
N PHE A 317 -6.93 17.83 15.39
CA PHE A 317 -7.59 16.52 15.63
C PHE A 317 -8.86 16.61 16.50
N MET A 318 -9.20 17.81 16.98
CA MET A 318 -10.40 18.01 17.79
C MET A 318 -11.62 18.17 16.89
N THR A 319 -12.58 17.25 17.01
CA THR A 319 -13.97 17.47 16.56
C THR A 319 -14.88 17.59 17.79
N PRO A 320 -16.09 18.18 17.66
CA PRO A 320 -17.02 18.30 18.79
C PRO A 320 -17.39 16.96 19.48
N GLU A 321 -17.13 15.83 18.81
CA GLU A 321 -17.45 14.47 19.23
C GLU A 321 -16.23 13.65 19.68
N THR A 322 -15.01 14.22 19.60
CA THR A 322 -13.79 13.48 19.96
C THR A 322 -13.27 13.95 21.31
N ASP A 323 -13.37 13.10 22.33
CA ASP A 323 -12.76 13.33 23.63
C ASP A 323 -11.46 12.52 23.80
N LEU A 324 -10.83 12.65 24.98
CA LEU A 324 -9.57 11.96 25.29
C LEU A 324 -9.71 10.43 25.20
N GLU A 325 -10.84 9.87 25.67
CA GLU A 325 -11.07 8.43 25.70
C GLU A 325 -11.23 7.89 24.28
N GLN A 326 -12.01 8.59 23.45
CA GLN A 326 -12.19 8.21 22.05
C GLN A 326 -10.89 8.28 21.25
N THR A 327 -10.07 9.30 21.52
CA THR A 327 -8.76 9.45 20.87
C THR A 327 -7.79 8.32 21.27
N GLN A 328 -7.79 7.93 22.54
CA GLN A 328 -7.02 6.77 23.02
C GLN A 328 -7.51 5.46 22.39
N SER A 329 -8.83 5.29 22.23
CA SER A 329 -9.41 4.13 21.53
C SER A 329 -8.94 4.04 20.07
N TYR A 330 -8.90 5.16 19.33
CA TYR A 330 -8.39 5.17 17.96
C TYR A 330 -6.91 4.86 17.88
N TYR A 331 -6.11 5.36 18.82
CA TYR A 331 -4.70 4.99 18.88
C TYR A 331 -4.51 3.49 19.15
N GLN A 332 -5.30 2.90 20.05
CA GLN A 332 -5.23 1.47 20.30
C GLN A 332 -5.62 0.67 19.05
N GLN A 333 -6.68 1.06 18.34
CA GLN A 333 -7.08 0.44 17.07
C GLN A 333 -5.97 0.50 16.01
N LEU A 334 -5.25 1.64 15.91
CA LEU A 334 -4.09 1.79 15.03
C LEU A 334 -2.97 0.81 15.40
N VAL A 335 -2.67 0.68 16.70
CA VAL A 335 -1.62 -0.23 17.19
C VAL A 335 -2.01 -1.70 16.96
N ASP A 336 -3.26 -2.07 17.24
CA ASP A 336 -3.77 -3.42 17.04
C ASP A 336 -3.72 -3.80 15.55
N THR A 337 -4.12 -2.86 14.70
CA THR A 337 -4.00 -2.97 13.26
C THR A 337 -2.56 -3.29 12.84
N CYS A 338 -1.57 -2.54 13.35
CA CYS A 338 -0.17 -2.74 12.98
C CYS A 338 0.46 -4.01 13.57
N SER A 339 -0.03 -4.47 14.71
CA SER A 339 0.47 -5.67 15.38
C SER A 339 0.01 -6.96 14.70
N SER A 340 -1.06 -6.90 13.89
CA SER A 340 -1.59 -8.07 13.16
C SER A 340 -0.69 -8.56 12.01
N PHE A 341 0.38 -7.82 11.67
CA PHE A 341 1.21 -8.07 10.49
C PHE A 341 2.43 -8.99 10.73
N THR A 342 2.59 -9.52 11.95
CA THR A 342 3.86 -10.14 12.36
C THR A 342 4.01 -11.60 11.93
N ASP A 343 2.93 -12.38 11.82
CA ASP A 343 2.99 -13.82 11.53
C ASP A 343 1.78 -14.27 10.69
N GLY A 344 2.00 -14.77 9.48
CA GLY A 344 0.93 -15.35 8.64
C GLY A 344 1.11 -15.11 7.14
N PRO A 345 0.60 -16.03 6.27
CA PRO A 345 0.58 -15.81 4.82
C PRO A 345 -0.09 -14.46 4.53
N ILE A 346 0.06 -13.94 3.31
CA ILE A 346 -0.66 -12.73 2.87
C ILE A 346 -2.16 -12.93 3.16
N ASP A 347 -2.62 -12.36 4.27
CA ASP A 347 -3.99 -12.44 4.75
C ASP A 347 -4.60 -11.06 4.62
N PHE A 348 -4.92 -10.74 3.38
CA PHE A 348 -5.76 -9.61 3.07
C PHE A 348 -7.24 -9.95 3.29
N GLY A 349 -7.61 -11.06 3.95
CA GLY A 349 -9.01 -11.45 4.15
C GLY A 349 -9.84 -10.42 4.90
N PHE A 350 -9.19 -9.57 5.70
CA PHE A 350 -9.84 -8.42 6.34
C PHE A 350 -10.20 -7.29 5.36
N LEU A 351 -9.63 -7.27 4.14
CA LEU A 351 -9.91 -6.36 3.00
C LEU A 351 -11.25 -6.61 2.31
N GLN A 352 -11.79 -7.83 2.42
CA GLN A 352 -13.02 -8.25 1.75
C GLN A 352 -14.22 -7.37 2.12
N LEU A 353 -15.20 -7.25 1.21
CA LEU A 353 -16.53 -6.80 1.60
C LEU A 353 -17.16 -7.87 2.51
N ASP A 354 -17.53 -7.50 3.73
CA ASP A 354 -18.44 -8.30 4.54
C ASP A 354 -19.76 -8.45 3.76
N SER A 355 -20.37 -9.64 3.80
CA SER A 355 -21.65 -9.94 3.13
C SER A 355 -22.87 -9.16 3.67
N MET A 356 -22.65 -8.03 4.34
CA MET A 356 -23.66 -7.33 5.14
C MET A 356 -24.10 -5.96 4.62
N ILE A 357 -23.61 -5.45 3.48
CA ILE A 357 -24.11 -4.16 2.96
C ILE A 357 -24.43 -4.24 1.46
N LEU A 358 -25.66 -4.70 1.18
CA LEU A 358 -26.44 -4.28 0.00
C LEU A 358 -27.84 -3.76 0.38
N ASP A 359 -28.18 -3.65 1.68
CA ASP A 359 -29.48 -3.11 2.08
C ASP A 359 -29.34 -1.64 2.49
N GLU A 360 -29.48 -0.76 1.49
CA GLU A 360 -29.53 0.70 1.68
C GLU A 360 -30.73 1.18 2.53
N ASP A 361 -31.67 0.28 2.87
CA ASP A 361 -32.97 0.62 3.45
C ASP A 361 -33.17 0.27 4.95
N ASN A 362 -32.23 -0.40 5.63
CA ASN A 362 -32.46 -0.86 7.03
C ASN A 362 -31.31 -0.60 8.01
N ALA A 363 -30.75 0.61 8.02
CA ALA A 363 -29.73 1.05 8.98
C ALA A 363 -30.21 1.20 10.46
N ALA A 364 -31.37 0.64 10.82
CA ALA A 364 -32.00 0.85 12.13
C ALA A 364 -31.96 -0.35 13.09
N ALA A 365 -31.40 -1.51 12.70
CA ALA A 365 -31.49 -2.70 13.55
C ALA A 365 -30.20 -3.52 13.61
N THR A 366 -29.23 -3.09 14.43
CA THR A 366 -28.32 -3.95 15.25
C THR A 366 -27.29 -3.07 15.96
N ALA A 367 -27.67 -2.50 17.11
CA ALA A 367 -26.82 -1.63 17.93
C ALA A 367 -26.14 -2.37 19.11
N THR A 368 -25.76 -3.65 18.97
CA THR A 368 -25.20 -4.42 20.11
C THR A 368 -24.05 -5.36 19.80
N THR A 369 -23.42 -5.28 18.64
CA THR A 369 -22.08 -5.85 18.42
C THR A 369 -21.25 -4.84 17.67
N THR A 370 -20.13 -4.44 18.26
CA THR A 370 -19.11 -3.52 17.73
C THR A 370 -19.06 -3.56 16.20
N PRO A 371 -19.29 -2.45 15.48
CA PRO A 371 -19.12 -2.45 14.05
C PRO A 371 -17.62 -2.70 13.80
N LYS A 372 -17.25 -3.90 13.36
CA LYS A 372 -15.90 -4.23 12.89
C LYS A 372 -15.59 -3.54 11.55
N GLY A 373 -16.16 -2.36 11.30
CA GLY A 373 -15.91 -1.54 10.13
C GLY A 373 -14.61 -0.76 10.30
N HIS A 374 -13.50 -1.36 9.89
CA HIS A 374 -12.18 -0.76 10.01
C HIS A 374 -11.86 0.28 8.93
N GLY A 375 -12.80 0.73 8.08
CA GLY A 375 -12.66 1.81 7.07
C GLY A 375 -11.23 2.35 6.79
N PRO A 376 -10.81 3.52 7.34
CA PRO A 376 -9.51 4.11 7.04
C PRO A 376 -8.33 3.30 7.59
N PHE A 377 -8.51 2.65 8.74
CA PHE A 377 -7.45 1.82 9.33
C PHE A 377 -7.23 0.54 8.51
N LYS A 378 -8.28 -0.03 7.92
CA LYS A 378 -8.23 -1.17 7.00
C LYS A 378 -7.44 -0.84 5.74
N CYS A 379 -7.70 0.32 5.14
CA CYS A 379 -6.92 0.81 4.00
C CYS A 379 -5.46 1.10 4.39
N LEU A 380 -5.24 1.75 5.54
CA LEU A 380 -3.90 1.92 6.09
C LEU A 380 -3.19 0.56 6.27
N SER A 381 -3.87 -0.46 6.78
CA SER A 381 -3.31 -1.81 6.93
C SER A 381 -2.86 -2.38 5.61
N ALA A 382 -3.68 -2.27 4.56
CA ALA A 382 -3.34 -2.77 3.23
C ALA A 382 -2.01 -2.17 2.75
N GLY A 383 -1.87 -0.86 2.94
CA GLY A 383 -0.65 -0.12 2.65
C GLY A 383 0.56 -0.57 3.46
N LEU A 384 0.44 -0.58 4.79
CA LEU A 384 1.53 -0.92 5.70
C LEU A 384 1.94 -2.40 5.60
N TYR A 385 0.97 -3.30 5.43
CA TYR A 385 1.24 -4.72 5.24
C TYR A 385 2.08 -4.94 3.99
N SER A 386 1.65 -4.38 2.85
CA SER A 386 2.35 -4.48 1.56
C SER A 386 3.74 -3.84 1.63
N PHE A 387 3.85 -2.68 2.28
CA PHE A 387 5.11 -1.97 2.49
C PHE A 387 6.14 -2.80 3.28
N THR A 388 5.70 -3.53 4.30
CA THR A 388 6.56 -4.25 5.25
C THR A 388 6.93 -5.67 4.80
N ARG A 389 6.55 -6.11 3.60
CA ARG A 389 6.96 -7.44 3.10
C ARG A 389 8.43 -7.46 2.69
N HIS A 390 9.13 -8.54 2.96
CA HIS A 390 10.46 -8.79 2.41
C HIS A 390 10.37 -8.88 0.89
N LEU A 391 11.26 -8.16 0.20
CA LEU A 391 11.35 -8.16 -1.26
C LEU A 391 12.69 -8.80 -1.64
N PRO A 392 12.70 -10.03 -2.17
CA PRO A 392 13.91 -10.67 -2.65
C PRO A 392 14.58 -9.83 -3.73
N ALA A 393 15.88 -9.62 -3.59
CA ALA A 393 16.68 -8.92 -4.59
C ALA A 393 16.57 -9.60 -5.96
N SER A 394 16.52 -8.80 -7.02
CA SER A 394 16.31 -9.23 -8.42
C SER A 394 14.92 -9.81 -8.73
N GLN A 395 13.98 -9.77 -7.79
CA GLN A 395 12.58 -10.19 -8.01
C GLN A 395 11.60 -9.10 -7.58
N GLU A 396 12.06 -7.88 -7.33
CA GLU A 396 11.26 -6.77 -6.80
C GLU A 396 10.02 -6.47 -7.67
N THR A 397 10.19 -6.46 -8.99
CA THR A 397 9.11 -6.20 -9.95
C THR A 397 8.03 -7.27 -9.90
N GLU A 398 8.41 -8.55 -9.89
CA GLU A 398 7.46 -9.66 -9.80
C GLU A 398 6.76 -9.71 -8.43
N HIS A 399 7.48 -9.34 -7.36
CA HIS A 399 6.88 -9.22 -6.02
C HIS A 399 5.89 -8.06 -5.95
N PHE A 400 6.17 -6.93 -6.61
CA PHE A 400 5.22 -5.84 -6.73
C PHE A 400 3.92 -6.30 -7.38
N LYS A 401 4.01 -7.01 -8.52
CA LYS A 401 2.84 -7.57 -9.19
C LYS A 401 2.06 -8.52 -8.30
N HIS A 402 2.75 -9.48 -7.68
CA HIS A 402 2.12 -10.51 -6.87
C HIS A 402 1.37 -9.92 -5.67
N VAL A 403 2.01 -9.05 -4.89
CA VAL A 403 1.38 -8.42 -3.72
C VAL A 403 0.18 -7.57 -4.13
N LEU A 404 0.30 -6.77 -5.18
CA LEU A 404 -0.79 -5.92 -5.63
C LEU A 404 -1.95 -6.73 -6.21
N MET A 405 -1.66 -7.80 -6.97
CA MET A 405 -2.66 -8.71 -7.51
C MET A 405 -3.42 -9.45 -6.41
N ASP A 406 -2.71 -10.01 -5.42
CA ASP A 406 -3.33 -10.69 -4.27
C ASP A 406 -4.24 -9.75 -3.48
N LEU A 407 -3.81 -8.49 -3.29
CA LEU A 407 -4.60 -7.46 -2.62
C LEU A 407 -5.88 -7.15 -3.40
N VAL A 408 -5.77 -6.91 -4.72
CA VAL A 408 -6.93 -6.64 -5.58
C VAL A 408 -7.89 -7.83 -5.62
N LEU A 409 -7.38 -9.06 -5.62
CA LEU A 409 -8.19 -10.28 -5.61
C LEU A 409 -8.98 -10.49 -4.30
N GLU A 410 -8.81 -9.68 -3.26
CA GLU A 410 -9.72 -9.70 -2.11
C GLU A 410 -11.04 -8.96 -2.33
N GLY A 411 -11.15 -8.14 -3.38
CA GLY A 411 -12.29 -7.24 -3.57
C GLY A 411 -12.35 -6.19 -2.44
N GLY A 412 -13.56 -5.76 -2.06
CA GLY A 412 -13.66 -4.67 -1.08
C GLY A 412 -13.61 -3.28 -1.73
N GLU A 413 -13.02 -2.34 -1.00
CA GLU A 413 -12.50 -1.06 -1.50
C GLU A 413 -11.14 -1.31 -2.19
N ALA A 414 -11.15 -2.15 -3.23
CA ALA A 414 -9.97 -2.68 -3.90
C ALA A 414 -9.14 -1.57 -4.55
N ASP A 415 -9.76 -0.58 -5.22
CA ASP A 415 -9.07 0.53 -5.86
C ASP A 415 -8.32 1.40 -4.84
N THR A 416 -8.98 1.78 -3.74
CA THR A 416 -8.42 2.59 -2.66
C THR A 416 -7.31 1.85 -1.92
N ASN A 417 -7.51 0.57 -1.59
CA ASN A 417 -6.50 -0.24 -0.91
C ASN A 417 -5.26 -0.43 -1.79
N ALA A 418 -5.46 -0.75 -3.07
CA ALA A 418 -4.39 -0.95 -4.02
C ALA A 418 -3.64 0.36 -4.33
N THR A 419 -4.34 1.50 -4.39
CA THR A 419 -3.73 2.83 -4.56
C THR A 419 -2.74 3.13 -3.43
N VAL A 420 -3.15 2.92 -2.17
CA VAL A 420 -2.29 3.20 -1.02
C VAL A 420 -1.13 2.19 -0.93
N ALA A 421 -1.39 0.91 -1.18
CA ALA A 421 -0.36 -0.12 -1.21
C ALA A 421 0.66 0.12 -2.32
N GLY A 422 0.19 0.39 -3.54
CA GLY A 422 1.01 0.71 -4.70
C GLY A 422 1.86 1.95 -4.46
N ALA A 423 1.33 3.00 -3.83
CA ALA A 423 2.09 4.20 -3.48
C ALA A 423 3.25 3.89 -2.51
N LEU A 424 3.00 3.12 -1.45
CA LEU A 424 4.01 2.80 -0.44
C LEU A 424 5.04 1.79 -0.94
N MET A 425 4.64 0.81 -1.74
CA MET A 425 5.59 -0.09 -2.40
C MET A 425 6.40 0.66 -3.46
N GLY A 426 5.76 1.55 -4.21
CA GLY A 426 6.38 2.37 -5.24
C GLY A 426 7.46 3.31 -4.70
N VAL A 427 7.21 4.02 -3.59
CA VAL A 427 8.24 4.87 -2.96
C VAL A 427 9.42 4.06 -2.42
N ARG A 428 9.18 2.82 -2.00
CA ARG A 428 10.23 1.91 -1.55
C ARG A 428 11.10 1.46 -2.72
N LEU A 429 10.47 0.98 -3.78
CA LEU A 429 11.12 0.37 -4.94
C LEU A 429 11.77 1.37 -5.88
N GLY A 430 11.09 2.50 -6.15
CA GLY A 430 11.43 3.39 -7.24
C GLY A 430 10.74 3.02 -8.56
N TYR A 431 10.56 4.01 -9.42
CA TYR A 431 9.92 3.90 -10.73
C TYR A 431 10.63 2.91 -11.64
N SER A 432 11.96 2.91 -11.61
CA SER A 432 12.84 2.00 -12.36
C SER A 432 12.59 0.51 -12.12
N ARG A 433 11.86 0.14 -11.06
CA ARG A 433 11.55 -1.25 -10.69
C ARG A 433 10.07 -1.59 -10.81
N LEU A 434 9.22 -0.64 -11.16
CA LEU A 434 7.81 -0.94 -11.45
C LEU A 434 7.70 -1.77 -12.74
N PRO A 435 6.66 -2.60 -12.90
CA PRO A 435 6.46 -3.38 -14.13
C PRO A 435 6.26 -2.47 -15.33
N SER A 436 7.20 -2.52 -16.28
CA SER A 436 7.20 -1.62 -17.45
C SER A 436 5.95 -1.75 -18.32
N GLU A 437 5.45 -2.97 -18.46
CA GLU A 437 4.24 -3.34 -19.20
C GLU A 437 2.96 -2.81 -18.53
N TRP A 438 2.97 -2.64 -17.20
CA TRP A 438 1.88 -2.01 -16.47
C TRP A 438 1.96 -0.50 -16.59
N VAL A 439 3.17 0.09 -16.44
CA VAL A 439 3.39 1.53 -16.57
C VAL A 439 3.05 2.04 -17.98
N VAL A 440 3.63 1.43 -19.02
CA VAL A 440 3.40 1.80 -20.43
C VAL A 440 2.01 1.40 -20.89
N GLY A 441 1.43 0.36 -20.28
CA GLY A 441 0.07 -0.07 -20.56
C GLY A 441 -1.02 0.85 -20.03
N LEU A 442 -0.70 1.75 -19.09
CA LEU A 442 -1.64 2.74 -18.57
C LEU A 442 -2.22 3.59 -19.71
N LYS A 443 -3.54 3.81 -19.64
CA LYS A 443 -4.20 4.75 -20.52
C LYS A 443 -3.58 6.14 -20.33
N ARG A 444 -3.12 6.75 -21.44
CA ARG A 444 -2.48 8.08 -21.46
C ARG A 444 -1.17 8.13 -20.67
N TRP A 445 -0.38 7.05 -20.66
CA TRP A 445 0.88 6.97 -19.92
C TRP A 445 1.87 8.11 -20.25
N GLU A 446 2.02 8.53 -21.52
CA GLU A 446 2.92 9.64 -21.90
C GLU A 446 2.52 10.96 -21.22
N TRP A 447 1.21 11.24 -21.19
CA TRP A 447 0.68 12.43 -20.51
C TRP A 447 0.89 12.38 -18.99
N LEU A 448 0.71 11.19 -18.39
CA LEU A 448 1.01 10.98 -16.98
C LEU A 448 2.50 11.21 -16.68
N GLU A 449 3.38 10.69 -17.53
CA GLU A 449 4.82 10.84 -17.37
C GLU A 449 5.26 12.30 -17.45
N ASP A 450 4.81 13.05 -18.48
CA ASP A 450 5.09 14.48 -18.62
C ASP A 450 4.66 15.28 -17.38
N LEU A 451 3.46 15.01 -16.88
CA LEU A 451 2.91 15.69 -15.70
C LEU A 451 3.70 15.36 -14.42
N VAL A 452 4.08 14.09 -14.25
CA VAL A 452 4.89 13.64 -13.10
C VAL A 452 6.31 14.20 -13.19
N ASP A 453 6.88 14.32 -14.39
CA ASP A 453 8.19 14.94 -14.61
C ASP A 453 8.18 16.44 -14.30
N GLU A 454 7.13 17.16 -14.68
CA GLU A 454 6.95 18.56 -14.29
C GLU A 454 6.93 18.72 -12.76
N PHE A 455 6.18 17.86 -12.06
CA PHE A 455 6.17 17.85 -10.59
C PHE A 455 7.54 17.54 -9.99
N CYS A 456 8.22 16.51 -10.50
CA CYS A 456 9.55 16.12 -10.03
C CYS A 456 10.60 17.21 -10.31
N GLY A 457 10.42 18.03 -11.35
CA GLY A 457 11.25 19.19 -11.64
C GLY A 457 11.25 20.26 -10.54
N LEU A 458 10.25 20.25 -9.65
CA LEU A 458 10.16 21.17 -8.50
C LEU A 458 11.06 20.76 -7.32
N LEU A 459 11.55 19.51 -7.30
CA LEU A 459 12.36 18.94 -6.22
C LEU A 459 13.82 19.39 -6.26
#